data_AF-A0A2W5Z6E5-F1
#
_entry.id   AF-A0A2W5Z6E5-F1
#
_cell.length_a   1.000
_cell.length_b   1.000
_cell.length_c   1.000
_cell.angle_alpha   90.00
_cell.angle_beta   90.00
_cell.angle_gamma   90.00
#
_symmetry.space_group_name_H-M   'P 1'
#
loop_
_entity.id
_entity.type
_entity.pdbx_description
1 polymer ?
#
loop_
_entity_poly.entity_id
_entity_poly.type
_entity_poly.pdbx_seq_one_letter_code
_entity_poly.pdbx_strand_id
1 'polypeptide(L)'
;MSRRDRLLGPPRVRRRLAALARAPINFDPGDLQHASAATGWKIDDLCQDLGSEPPGDPVPGGTWELARALLRGYAFADPSIVRAYYDPDVPLMGRTLLLKLRALGLLHVYAGVRVSEVRDATQSHDGRDVRLWGWSYRTLQGHVEEGQMDWEVWKWRDTGVVEFRVHAVWRRAAVPNPVVRVGVAVLRAHERALFLASTARRMRVFTALAARADDSPAVVREAARQLSARGGDDVDITAEELEEALREVRAPST
;
A
#
# COMPACT_ATOMS: atom_id res chain seq x y z
N MET A 1 -16.49 -17.99 -1.67
CA MET A 1 -15.46 -17.61 -2.68
C MET A 1 -14.11 -17.59 -1.97
N SER A 2 -13.05 -18.17 -2.53
CA SER A 2 -11.75 -18.24 -1.84
C SER A 2 -11.05 -16.87 -1.75
N ARG A 3 -10.12 -16.66 -0.80
CA ARG A 3 -9.27 -15.45 -0.72
C ARG A 3 -8.54 -15.20 -2.04
N ARG A 4 -7.94 -16.26 -2.58
CA ARG A 4 -7.28 -16.26 -3.89
C ARG A 4 -8.22 -15.76 -4.99
N ASP A 5 -9.47 -16.23 -5.03
CA ASP A 5 -10.41 -15.78 -6.05
C ASP A 5 -10.78 -14.31 -5.95
N ARG A 6 -10.90 -13.77 -4.73
CA ARG A 6 -11.14 -12.33 -4.48
C ARG A 6 -9.96 -11.47 -4.94
N LEU A 7 -8.73 -11.87 -4.57
CA LEU A 7 -7.50 -11.14 -4.90
C LEU A 7 -7.16 -11.21 -6.39
N LEU A 8 -7.47 -12.32 -7.06
CA LEU A 8 -7.36 -12.43 -8.52
C LEU A 8 -8.47 -11.66 -9.26
N GLY A 9 -9.61 -11.42 -8.60
CA GLY A 9 -10.75 -10.72 -9.16
C GLY A 9 -11.50 -11.51 -10.24
N PRO A 10 -12.46 -10.87 -10.94
CA PRO A 10 -13.26 -11.51 -11.99
C PRO A 10 -12.43 -11.86 -13.25
N PRO A 11 -12.94 -12.71 -14.17
CA PRO A 11 -12.18 -13.18 -15.33
C PRO A 11 -11.53 -12.07 -16.19
N ARG A 12 -12.19 -10.92 -16.34
CA ARG A 12 -11.63 -9.76 -17.06
C ARG A 12 -10.40 -9.17 -16.36
N VAL A 13 -10.42 -9.10 -15.03
CA VAL A 13 -9.30 -8.62 -14.20
C VAL A 13 -8.15 -9.64 -14.25
N ARG A 14 -8.45 -10.94 -14.12
CA ARG A 14 -7.44 -12.01 -14.24
C ARG A 14 -6.68 -11.96 -15.56
N ARG A 15 -7.38 -11.76 -16.69
CA ARG A 15 -6.74 -11.62 -18.00
C ARG A 15 -5.81 -10.40 -18.08
N ARG A 16 -6.23 -9.26 -17.51
CA ARG A 16 -5.40 -8.04 -17.45
C ARG A 16 -4.17 -8.25 -16.58
N LEU A 17 -4.34 -8.86 -15.40
CA LEU A 17 -3.24 -9.19 -14.51
C LEU A 17 -2.23 -10.14 -15.17
N ALA A 18 -2.71 -11.19 -15.85
CA ALA A 18 -1.86 -12.12 -16.59
C ALA A 18 -1.08 -11.43 -17.72
N ALA A 19 -1.69 -10.48 -18.43
CA ALA A 19 -1.01 -9.71 -19.48
C ALA A 19 0.13 -8.83 -18.93
N LEU A 20 0.03 -8.37 -17.67
CA LEU A 20 1.09 -7.59 -17.03
C LEU A 20 2.32 -8.41 -16.65
N ALA A 21 2.24 -9.74 -16.60
CA ALA A 21 3.37 -10.59 -16.20
C ALA A 21 4.63 -10.34 -17.05
N ARG A 22 4.46 -9.96 -18.33
CA ARG A 22 5.55 -9.65 -19.27
C ARG A 22 5.77 -8.16 -19.48
N ALA A 23 4.96 -7.28 -18.88
CA ALA A 23 5.11 -5.85 -19.04
C ALA A 23 6.37 -5.37 -18.31
N PRO A 24 7.28 -4.64 -18.98
CA PRO A 24 8.46 -4.08 -18.34
C PRO A 24 8.10 -2.88 -17.46
N ILE A 25 9.04 -2.47 -16.61
CA ILE A 25 8.99 -1.18 -15.92
C ILE A 25 8.96 -0.07 -16.98
N ASN A 26 8.22 1.01 -16.75
CA ASN A 26 8.04 2.07 -17.75
C ASN A 26 9.03 3.24 -17.67
N PHE A 27 10.07 3.12 -16.85
CA PHE A 27 11.16 4.08 -16.70
C PHE A 27 12.45 3.35 -16.30
N ASP A 28 13.59 4.03 -16.37
CA ASP A 28 14.86 3.50 -15.84
C ASP A 28 14.92 3.70 -14.32
N PRO A 29 15.00 2.63 -13.51
CA PRO A 29 15.15 2.77 -12.05
C PRO A 29 16.37 3.60 -11.61
N GLY A 30 17.42 3.69 -12.43
CA GLY A 30 18.58 4.53 -12.17
C GLY A 30 18.24 6.03 -12.10
N ASP A 31 17.16 6.46 -12.78
CA ASP A 31 16.69 7.85 -12.75
C ASP A 31 16.30 8.29 -11.32
N LEU A 32 15.89 7.35 -10.46
CA LEU A 32 15.44 7.65 -9.10
C LEU A 32 16.58 8.17 -8.20
N GLN A 33 17.84 7.82 -8.49
CA GLN A 33 18.99 8.28 -7.70
C GLN A 33 19.17 9.80 -7.76
N HIS A 34 18.70 10.42 -8.84
CA HIS A 34 18.79 11.86 -9.09
C HIS A 34 17.40 12.51 -9.15
N ALA A 35 16.39 11.85 -8.60
CA ALA A 35 15.02 12.35 -8.61
C ALA A 35 14.90 13.61 -7.77
N SER A 36 14.43 14.67 -8.40
CA SER A 36 14.17 15.96 -7.77
C SER A 36 13.14 16.73 -8.59
N ALA A 37 12.64 17.82 -8.03
CA ALA A 37 11.78 18.74 -8.78
C ALA A 37 12.48 19.27 -10.06
N ALA A 38 13.80 19.47 -10.02
CA ALA A 38 14.59 19.96 -11.15
C ALA A 38 14.67 18.93 -12.30
N THR A 39 14.65 17.63 -11.99
CA THR A 39 14.61 16.54 -12.97
C THR A 39 13.18 16.12 -13.36
N GLY A 40 12.18 16.92 -12.97
CA GLY A 40 10.77 16.72 -13.31
C GLY A 40 10.06 15.65 -12.47
N TRP A 41 10.74 15.09 -11.47
CA TRP A 41 10.16 14.16 -10.52
C TRP A 41 9.45 14.91 -9.40
N LYS A 42 8.43 14.26 -8.86
CA LYS A 42 7.66 14.70 -7.70
C LYS A 42 7.88 13.70 -6.58
N ILE A 43 7.97 14.23 -5.37
CA ILE A 43 8.20 13.46 -4.16
C ILE A 43 7.02 13.73 -3.24
N ASP A 44 6.36 12.66 -2.79
CA ASP A 44 5.36 12.72 -1.73
C ASP A 44 5.83 11.85 -0.57
N ASP A 45 5.96 12.46 0.61
CA ASP A 45 6.33 11.78 1.85
C ASP A 45 5.16 11.80 2.83
N LEU A 46 4.98 10.69 3.54
CA LEU A 46 4.05 10.57 4.66
C LEU A 46 4.77 9.89 5.81
N CYS A 47 4.64 10.45 7.01
CA CYS A 47 5.00 9.79 8.25
C CYS A 47 3.78 9.83 9.19
N GLN A 48 3.35 8.65 9.64
CA GLN A 48 2.20 8.48 10.52
C GLN A 48 2.64 7.71 11.77
N ASP A 49 2.55 8.36 12.92
CA ASP A 49 2.71 7.73 14.24
C ASP A 49 1.63 6.66 14.45
N LEU A 50 2.05 5.48 14.90
CA LEU A 50 1.18 4.32 15.20
C LEU A 50 1.14 3.97 16.70
N GLY A 51 1.75 4.80 17.55
CA GLY A 51 1.99 4.55 18.97
C GLY A 51 3.38 3.98 19.23
N SER A 52 3.58 3.48 20.45
CA SER A 52 4.87 2.97 20.90
C SER A 52 4.75 1.60 21.55
N GLU A 53 5.85 0.87 21.51
CA GLU A 53 6.14 -0.33 22.30
C GLU A 53 7.25 0.00 23.32
N PRO A 54 7.61 -0.92 24.23
CA PRO A 54 8.87 -0.80 24.97
C PRO A 54 10.08 -0.68 24.02
N PRO A 55 11.13 0.07 24.41
CA PRO A 55 12.42 0.08 23.71
C PRO A 55 12.99 -1.33 23.50
N GLY A 56 13.78 -1.49 22.43
CA GLY A 56 14.36 -2.75 21.99
C GLY A 56 13.67 -3.34 20.77
N ASP A 57 13.74 -4.67 20.64
CA ASP A 57 13.16 -5.39 19.50
C ASP A 57 11.63 -5.37 19.52
N PRO A 58 10.94 -5.54 18.36
CA PRO A 58 9.48 -5.63 18.31
C PRO A 58 8.92 -6.64 19.29
N VAL A 59 7.87 -6.25 20.01
CA VAL A 59 7.15 -7.17 20.90
C VAL A 59 6.30 -8.10 20.04
N PRO A 60 6.30 -9.42 20.29
CA PRO A 60 5.39 -10.34 19.61
C PRO A 60 3.93 -9.91 19.74
N GLY A 61 3.21 -9.82 18.62
CA GLY A 61 1.84 -9.29 18.56
C GLY A 61 1.72 -7.78 18.84
N GLY A 62 2.84 -7.07 18.94
CA GLY A 62 2.90 -5.63 19.18
C GLY A 62 2.52 -4.79 17.96
N THR A 63 2.41 -3.48 18.18
CA THR A 63 2.10 -2.46 17.17
C THR A 63 2.89 -2.63 15.86
N TRP A 64 4.19 -2.90 15.93
CA TRP A 64 5.06 -3.06 14.76
C TRP A 64 4.72 -4.32 13.95
N GLU A 65 4.48 -5.47 14.59
CA GLU A 65 4.12 -6.72 13.89
C GLU A 65 2.73 -6.63 13.27
N LEU A 66 1.78 -6.01 14.00
CA LEU A 66 0.43 -5.73 13.51
C LEU A 66 0.48 -4.81 12.28
N ALA A 67 1.19 -3.69 12.37
CA ALA A 67 1.40 -2.77 11.26
C ALA A 67 2.05 -3.47 10.05
N ARG A 68 3.09 -4.27 10.28
CA ARG A 68 3.75 -5.08 9.23
C ARG A 68 2.76 -5.99 8.50
N ALA A 69 1.85 -6.65 9.20
CA ALA A 69 0.88 -7.53 8.57
C ALA A 69 -0.15 -6.77 7.72
N LEU A 70 -0.64 -5.63 8.21
CA LEU A 70 -1.51 -4.72 7.43
C LEU A 70 -0.81 -4.27 6.15
N LEU A 71 0.47 -3.91 6.27
CA LEU A 71 1.30 -3.46 5.16
C LEU A 71 1.53 -4.58 4.13
N ARG A 72 1.83 -5.79 4.58
CA ARG A 72 2.03 -6.97 3.72
C ARG A 72 0.77 -7.35 2.94
N GLY A 73 -0.41 -7.23 3.56
CA GLY A 73 -1.70 -7.52 2.95
C GLY A 73 -2.24 -6.41 2.05
N TYR A 74 -1.63 -5.22 2.06
CA TYR A 74 -2.15 -3.99 1.43
C TYR A 74 -3.49 -3.50 2.03
N ALA A 75 -3.83 -3.94 3.26
CA ALA A 75 -5.13 -3.67 3.90
C ALA A 75 -5.33 -2.20 4.30
N PHE A 76 -4.23 -1.45 4.43
CA PHE A 76 -4.24 -0.01 4.69
C PHE A 76 -4.86 0.78 3.52
N ALA A 77 -4.81 0.24 2.30
CA ALA A 77 -5.35 0.91 1.12
C ALA A 77 -6.88 0.99 1.22
N ASP A 78 -7.44 2.15 0.87
CA ASP A 78 -8.89 2.35 0.83
C ASP A 78 -9.44 1.81 -0.49
N PRO A 79 -10.24 0.73 -0.50
CA PRO A 79 -10.73 0.13 -1.73
C PRO A 79 -11.65 1.09 -2.51
N SER A 80 -12.26 2.08 -1.86
CA SER A 80 -13.09 3.07 -2.53
C SER A 80 -12.27 4.05 -3.39
N ILE A 81 -10.95 4.11 -3.15
CA ILE A 81 -9.98 4.89 -3.92
C ILE A 81 -9.13 3.97 -4.80
N VAL A 82 -8.50 2.94 -4.23
CA VAL A 82 -7.66 1.99 -4.95
C VAL A 82 -7.87 0.58 -4.43
N ARG A 83 -8.10 -0.34 -5.36
CA ARG A 83 -8.13 -1.77 -5.06
C ARG A 83 -7.03 -2.50 -5.79
N ALA A 84 -6.23 -3.26 -5.07
CA ALA A 84 -5.20 -4.12 -5.67
C ALA A 84 -5.79 -5.49 -6.01
N TYR A 85 -5.42 -6.02 -7.18
CA TYR A 85 -5.61 -7.41 -7.55
C TYR A 85 -4.25 -8.06 -7.81
N TYR A 86 -4.03 -9.23 -7.23
CA TYR A 86 -2.77 -9.96 -7.32
C TYR A 86 -2.98 -11.45 -7.02
N ASP A 87 -1.99 -12.26 -7.39
CA ASP A 87 -1.93 -13.66 -7.00
C ASP A 87 -1.24 -13.76 -5.61
N PRO A 88 -1.95 -14.19 -4.54
CA PRO A 88 -1.37 -14.26 -3.20
C PRO A 88 -0.30 -15.36 -3.06
N ASP A 89 -0.30 -16.37 -3.93
CA ASP A 89 0.63 -17.50 -3.87
C ASP A 89 1.98 -17.16 -4.54
N VAL A 90 2.03 -16.07 -5.31
CA VAL A 90 3.29 -15.52 -5.82
C VAL A 90 3.99 -14.78 -4.67
N PRO A 91 5.30 -15.02 -4.39
CA PRO A 91 6.05 -14.28 -3.38
C PRO A 91 5.92 -12.76 -3.52
N LEU A 92 5.99 -12.02 -2.42
CA LEU A 92 5.81 -10.56 -2.45
C LEU A 92 6.82 -9.90 -3.39
N MET A 93 8.11 -10.26 -3.29
CA MET A 93 9.14 -9.80 -4.22
C MET A 93 8.82 -10.25 -5.65
N GLY A 94 8.77 -9.29 -6.60
CA GLY A 94 8.43 -9.56 -8.00
C GLY A 94 6.92 -9.73 -8.27
N ARG A 95 6.06 -9.70 -7.25
CA ARG A 95 4.61 -9.80 -7.42
C ARG A 95 4.10 -8.67 -8.31
N THR A 96 3.29 -9.02 -9.31
CA THR A 96 2.60 -8.05 -10.15
C THR A 96 1.24 -7.74 -9.53
N LEU A 97 0.91 -6.45 -9.42
CA LEU A 97 -0.38 -5.98 -8.94
C LEU A 97 -1.08 -5.21 -10.07
N LEU A 98 -2.37 -5.47 -10.25
CA LEU A 98 -3.25 -4.64 -11.07
C LEU A 98 -4.07 -3.76 -10.13
N LEU A 99 -3.76 -2.47 -10.11
CA LEU A 99 -4.47 -1.48 -9.31
C LEU A 99 -5.69 -0.97 -10.08
N LYS A 100 -6.88 -1.11 -9.50
CA LYS A 100 -8.09 -0.42 -9.95
C LYS A 100 -8.18 0.90 -9.19
N LEU A 101 -7.77 1.97 -9.86
CA LEU A 101 -7.86 3.34 -9.34
C LEU A 101 -9.26 3.88 -9.65
N ARG A 102 -9.93 4.44 -8.65
CA ARG A 102 -11.28 5.02 -8.74
C ARG A 102 -11.16 6.52 -8.55
N ALA A 103 -11.81 7.30 -9.40
CA ALA A 103 -11.84 8.76 -9.32
C ALA A 103 -13.27 9.28 -9.46
N LEU A 104 -13.61 10.31 -8.69
CA LEU A 104 -14.93 10.98 -8.71
C LEU A 104 -16.16 10.04 -8.69
N GLY A 105 -16.07 8.88 -8.04
CA GLY A 105 -17.19 7.95 -7.84
C GLY A 105 -17.68 7.16 -9.06
N LEU A 106 -17.34 7.57 -10.29
CA LEU A 106 -17.85 6.97 -11.53
C LEU A 106 -16.76 6.45 -12.47
N LEU A 107 -15.56 7.06 -12.41
CA LEU A 107 -14.45 6.70 -13.30
C LEU A 107 -13.55 5.69 -12.60
N HIS A 108 -13.09 4.70 -13.36
CA HIS A 108 -12.02 3.83 -12.89
C HIS A 108 -11.06 3.49 -14.01
N VAL A 109 -9.78 3.42 -13.67
CA VAL A 109 -8.70 3.01 -14.56
C VAL A 109 -7.93 1.87 -13.93
N TYR A 110 -7.30 1.06 -14.76
CA TYR A 110 -6.45 -0.03 -14.31
C TYR A 110 -4.99 0.34 -14.57
N ALA A 111 -4.16 0.13 -13.58
CA ALA A 111 -2.76 0.52 -13.59
C ALA A 111 -1.91 -0.66 -13.11
N GLY A 112 -0.92 -1.06 -13.91
CA GLY A 112 -0.03 -2.16 -13.55
C GLY A 112 1.17 -1.68 -12.76
N VAL A 113 1.49 -2.39 -11.68
CA VAL A 113 2.72 -2.19 -10.90
C VAL A 113 3.37 -3.54 -10.58
N ARG A 114 4.66 -3.53 -10.25
CA ARG A 114 5.38 -4.72 -9.79
C ARG A 114 6.22 -4.42 -8.57
N VAL A 115 6.15 -5.29 -7.57
CA VAL A 115 6.99 -5.20 -6.39
C VAL A 115 8.45 -5.38 -6.80
N SER A 116 9.28 -4.39 -6.47
CA SER A 116 10.68 -4.31 -6.86
C SER A 116 11.64 -4.54 -5.69
N GLU A 117 11.16 -4.41 -4.46
CA GLU A 117 12.00 -4.58 -3.27
C GLU A 117 11.13 -5.03 -2.10
N VAL A 118 11.72 -5.84 -1.22
CA VAL A 118 11.19 -6.16 0.11
C VAL A 118 12.35 -6.01 1.09
N ARG A 119 12.16 -5.19 2.12
CA ARG A 119 13.15 -4.90 3.16
C ARG A 119 12.69 -5.48 4.48
N ASP A 120 13.60 -6.14 5.17
CA ASP A 120 13.42 -6.66 6.53
C ASP A 120 14.79 -6.58 7.22
N ALA A 121 15.05 -5.50 7.94
CA ALA A 121 16.38 -5.21 8.45
C ALA A 121 16.35 -4.41 9.77
N THR A 122 17.48 -4.41 10.46
CA THR A 122 17.79 -3.40 11.48
C THR A 122 18.90 -2.53 10.90
N GLN A 123 18.72 -1.21 10.92
CA GLN A 123 19.64 -0.25 10.32
C GLN A 123 19.83 0.93 11.26
N SER A 124 20.96 1.64 11.13
CA SER A 124 21.18 2.91 11.82
C SER A 124 20.73 4.07 10.93
N HIS A 125 19.87 4.94 11.46
CA HIS A 125 19.41 6.16 10.81
C HIS A 125 19.70 7.34 11.73
N ASP A 126 20.54 8.28 11.27
CA ASP A 126 21.00 9.42 12.07
C ASP A 126 21.58 9.01 13.46
N GLY A 127 22.31 7.90 13.50
CA GLY A 127 22.91 7.37 14.73
C GLY A 127 21.91 6.65 15.66
N ARG A 128 20.66 6.46 15.24
CA ARG A 128 19.62 5.75 16.00
C ARG A 128 19.27 4.44 15.30
N ASP A 129 19.16 3.36 16.06
CA ASP A 129 18.78 2.07 15.50
C ASP A 129 17.28 1.98 15.22
N VAL A 130 16.92 1.56 14.01
CA VAL A 130 15.55 1.31 13.58
C VAL A 130 15.38 -0.13 13.12
N ARG A 131 14.32 -0.78 13.58
CA ARG A 131 13.81 -2.03 13.02
C ARG A 131 12.82 -1.71 11.90
N LEU A 132 13.16 -2.07 10.67
CA LEU A 132 12.42 -1.71 9.47
C LEU A 132 11.86 -2.96 8.78
N TRP A 133 10.60 -2.89 8.38
CA TRP A 133 10.02 -3.78 7.38
C TRP A 133 9.27 -2.97 6.34
N GLY A 134 9.43 -3.29 5.07
CA GLY A 134 8.77 -2.56 4.00
C GLY A 134 8.89 -3.21 2.64
N TRP A 135 8.22 -2.66 1.66
CA TRP A 135 8.31 -3.08 0.27
C TRP A 135 7.96 -1.94 -0.67
N SER A 136 8.50 -2.00 -1.88
CA SER A 136 8.27 -1.00 -2.92
C SER A 136 7.68 -1.63 -4.16
N TYR A 137 6.87 -0.87 -4.89
CA TYR A 137 6.48 -1.23 -6.24
C TYR A 137 6.89 -0.16 -7.25
N ARG A 138 7.10 -0.59 -8.50
CA ARG A 138 7.34 0.27 -9.65
C ARG A 138 6.23 0.17 -10.68
N THR A 139 5.96 1.27 -11.37
CA THR A 139 4.97 1.34 -12.44
C THR A 139 5.41 0.54 -13.67
N LEU A 140 4.44 -0.13 -14.32
CA LEU A 140 4.68 -0.92 -15.53
C LEU A 140 4.22 -0.17 -16.79
N GLN A 141 4.66 -0.65 -17.96
CA GLN A 141 4.18 -0.13 -19.24
C GLN A 141 2.65 -0.13 -19.33
N GLY A 142 2.11 0.97 -19.86
CA GLY A 142 0.67 1.28 -19.85
C GLY A 142 0.19 2.05 -18.62
N HIS A 143 1.04 2.26 -17.60
CA HIS A 143 0.74 3.16 -16.48
C HIS A 143 0.84 4.64 -16.93
N VAL A 144 -0.05 5.48 -16.43
CA VAL A 144 -0.12 6.92 -16.75
C VAL A 144 0.91 7.77 -15.99
N GLU A 145 1.68 7.12 -15.13
CA GLU A 145 2.77 7.67 -14.31
C GLU A 145 3.96 6.73 -14.42
N GLU A 146 5.14 7.31 -14.28
CA GLU A 146 6.40 6.61 -14.07
C GLU A 146 6.80 6.86 -12.62
N GLY A 147 7.19 5.82 -11.90
CA GLY A 147 7.65 6.00 -10.53
C GLY A 147 7.68 4.74 -9.66
N GLN A 148 8.05 5.00 -8.41
CA GLN A 148 8.13 4.03 -7.34
C GLN A 148 7.34 4.54 -6.13
N MET A 149 6.75 3.60 -5.39
CA MET A 149 6.13 3.88 -4.11
C MET A 149 6.61 2.88 -3.08
N ASP A 150 7.24 3.41 -2.03
CA ASP A 150 7.80 2.67 -0.91
C ASP A 150 6.83 2.74 0.27
N TRP A 151 6.58 1.58 0.87
CA TRP A 151 5.74 1.45 2.04
C TRP A 151 6.55 0.80 3.14
N GLU A 152 6.64 1.43 4.31
CA GLU A 152 7.52 0.97 5.37
C GLU A 152 6.87 1.13 6.75
N VAL A 153 7.22 0.22 7.66
CA VAL A 153 6.94 0.32 9.09
C VAL A 153 8.28 0.32 9.83
N TRP A 154 8.48 1.37 10.62
CA TRP A 154 9.69 1.63 11.38
C TRP A 154 9.37 1.47 12.86
N LYS A 155 10.22 0.77 13.62
CA LYS A 155 10.28 0.84 15.07
C LYS A 155 11.62 1.42 15.49
N TRP A 156 11.62 2.59 16.09
CA TRP A 156 12.80 3.16 16.73
C TRP A 156 13.14 2.34 17.96
N ARG A 157 14.31 1.70 18.02
CA ARG A 157 14.66 0.75 19.09
C ARG A 157 15.03 1.44 20.40
N ASP A 158 15.44 2.70 20.35
CA ASP A 158 15.77 3.51 21.53
C ASP A 158 14.54 4.01 22.30
N THR A 159 13.49 4.41 21.58
CA THR A 159 12.25 4.96 22.18
C THR A 159 11.07 3.99 22.13
N GLY A 160 11.11 3.01 21.24
CA GLY A 160 10.01 2.09 20.97
C GLY A 160 8.89 2.70 20.09
N VAL A 161 9.04 3.93 19.61
CA VAL A 161 8.06 4.59 18.71
C VAL A 161 7.94 3.81 17.41
N VAL A 162 6.70 3.57 16.97
CA VAL A 162 6.37 2.90 15.71
C VAL A 162 5.75 3.87 14.73
N GLU A 163 6.29 3.92 13.51
CA GLU A 163 5.85 4.81 12.45
C GLU A 163 5.51 4.02 11.19
N PHE A 164 4.46 4.44 10.50
CA PHE A 164 4.22 4.07 9.12
C PHE A 164 4.71 5.18 8.20
N ARG A 165 5.54 4.81 7.23
CA ARG A 165 6.17 5.74 6.30
C ARG A 165 5.86 5.38 4.86
N VAL A 166 5.71 6.43 4.06
CA VAL A 166 5.51 6.33 2.61
C VAL A 166 6.48 7.28 1.96
N HIS A 167 7.17 6.78 0.94
CA HIS A 167 7.99 7.60 0.06
C HIS A 167 7.59 7.29 -1.38
N ALA A 168 7.03 8.27 -2.09
CA ALA A 168 6.63 8.11 -3.47
C ALA A 168 7.39 9.06 -4.37
N VAL A 169 8.10 8.51 -5.36
CA VAL A 169 8.81 9.27 -6.38
C VAL A 169 8.17 9.02 -7.72
N TRP A 170 7.62 10.05 -8.35
CA TRP A 170 6.85 9.88 -9.58
C TRP A 170 6.92 11.06 -10.53
N ARG A 171 6.64 10.79 -11.81
CA ARG A 171 6.36 11.80 -12.82
C ARG A 171 5.28 11.30 -13.76
N ARG A 172 4.83 12.18 -14.67
CA ARG A 172 3.85 11.79 -15.69
C ARG A 172 4.55 10.95 -16.75
N ALA A 173 3.97 9.81 -17.09
CA ALA A 173 4.46 9.04 -18.22
C ALA A 173 4.20 9.80 -19.53
N ALA A 174 5.04 9.58 -20.54
CA ALA A 174 4.81 10.08 -21.89
C ALA A 174 3.61 9.35 -22.53
N VAL A 175 2.38 9.80 -22.24
CA VAL A 175 1.15 9.19 -22.80
C VAL A 175 0.84 9.80 -24.18
N PRO A 176 0.83 9.02 -25.28
CA PRO A 176 0.61 9.55 -26.62
C PRO A 176 -0.78 10.17 -26.81
N ASN A 177 -1.81 9.62 -26.15
CA ASN A 177 -3.19 10.07 -26.32
C ASN A 177 -3.49 11.34 -25.47
N PRO A 178 -3.83 12.49 -26.11
CA PRO A 178 -4.06 13.76 -25.43
C PRO A 178 -5.33 13.79 -24.57
N VAL A 179 -6.38 13.02 -24.91
CA VAL A 179 -7.62 12.93 -24.13
C VAL A 179 -7.35 12.22 -22.79
N VAL A 180 -6.58 11.13 -22.81
CA VAL A 180 -6.10 10.46 -21.60
C VAL A 180 -5.19 11.38 -20.78
N ARG A 181 -4.38 12.21 -21.45
CA ARG A 181 -3.48 13.17 -20.78
C ARG A 181 -4.23 14.24 -19.98
N VAL A 182 -5.30 14.80 -20.54
CA VAL A 182 -6.13 15.85 -19.91
C VAL A 182 -7.02 15.25 -18.81
N GLY A 183 -7.70 14.13 -19.07
CA GLY A 183 -8.58 13.48 -18.10
C GLY A 183 -7.86 13.07 -16.81
N VAL A 184 -6.60 12.65 -16.90
CA VAL A 184 -5.80 12.29 -15.72
C VAL A 184 -5.13 13.53 -15.09
N ALA A 185 -4.99 14.67 -15.77
CA ALA A 185 -4.38 15.88 -15.20
C ALA A 185 -5.23 16.51 -14.08
N VAL A 186 -6.54 16.64 -14.34
CA VAL A 186 -7.48 17.41 -13.51
C VAL A 186 -7.85 16.67 -12.22
N LEU A 187 -7.73 15.34 -12.22
CA LEU A 187 -8.15 14.49 -11.10
C LEU A 187 -7.03 14.29 -10.06
N ARG A 188 -5.78 14.59 -10.37
CA ARG A 188 -4.64 13.94 -9.69
C ARG A 188 -4.28 14.45 -8.29
N ALA A 189 -4.21 15.77 -8.08
CA ALA A 189 -3.66 16.30 -6.83
C ALA A 189 -4.60 16.03 -5.64
N HIS A 190 -5.89 16.29 -5.83
CA HIS A 190 -6.91 16.00 -4.81
C HIS A 190 -7.03 14.50 -4.52
N GLU A 191 -7.11 13.66 -5.57
CA GLU A 191 -7.19 12.19 -5.40
C GLU A 191 -5.96 11.62 -4.68
N ARG A 192 -4.76 12.14 -4.97
CA ARG A 192 -3.53 11.71 -4.31
C ARG A 192 -3.47 12.14 -2.85
N ALA A 193 -3.79 13.40 -2.54
CA ALA A 193 -3.85 13.87 -1.17
C ALA A 193 -4.89 13.09 -0.36
N LEU A 194 -6.07 12.83 -0.96
CA LEU A 194 -7.11 12.00 -0.36
C LEU A 194 -6.62 10.56 -0.13
N PHE A 195 -5.91 9.96 -1.09
CA PHE A 195 -5.36 8.62 -0.96
C PHE A 195 -4.35 8.52 0.19
N LEU A 196 -3.39 9.45 0.27
CA LEU A 196 -2.39 9.45 1.34
C LEU A 196 -3.02 9.71 2.71
N ALA A 197 -3.97 10.67 2.80
CA ALA A 197 -4.69 10.94 4.04
C ALA A 197 -5.53 9.74 4.50
N SER A 198 -6.24 9.08 3.57
CA SER A 198 -7.01 7.87 3.87
C SER A 198 -6.09 6.73 4.33
N THR A 199 -4.99 6.50 3.63
CA THR A 199 -3.96 5.50 3.97
C THR A 199 -3.39 5.74 5.37
N ALA A 200 -2.98 6.97 5.69
CA ALA A 200 -2.48 7.35 7.01
C ALA A 200 -3.51 7.03 8.11
N ARG A 201 -4.76 7.48 7.92
CA ARG A 201 -5.84 7.30 8.88
C ARG A 201 -6.16 5.82 9.09
N ARG A 202 -6.26 5.05 8.02
CA ARG A 202 -6.57 3.61 8.06
C ARG A 202 -5.47 2.82 8.75
N MET A 203 -4.21 3.10 8.42
CA MET A 203 -3.08 2.45 9.06
C MET A 203 -3.09 2.69 10.58
N ARG A 204 -3.27 3.94 11.01
CA ARG A 204 -3.34 4.29 12.43
C ARG A 204 -4.50 3.59 13.13
N VAL A 205 -5.71 3.67 12.59
CA VAL A 205 -6.91 3.13 13.26
C VAL A 205 -6.89 1.60 13.29
N PHE A 206 -6.54 0.93 12.20
CA PHE A 206 -6.48 -0.54 12.15
C PHE A 206 -5.39 -1.10 13.05
N THR A 207 -4.22 -0.46 13.09
CA THR A 207 -3.15 -0.86 14.03
C THR A 207 -3.62 -0.69 15.48
N ALA A 208 -4.28 0.43 15.82
CA ALA A 208 -4.77 0.67 17.16
C ALA A 208 -5.90 -0.30 17.59
N LEU A 209 -6.83 -0.62 16.70
CA LEU A 209 -7.89 -1.62 16.96
C LEU A 209 -7.29 -3.00 17.20
N ALA A 210 -6.35 -3.39 16.35
CA ALA A 210 -5.63 -4.64 16.48
C ALA A 210 -4.84 -4.75 17.79
N ALA A 211 -4.16 -3.67 18.20
CA ALA A 211 -3.38 -3.64 19.44
C ALA A 211 -4.26 -3.79 20.71
N ARG A 212 -5.51 -3.31 20.66
CA ARG A 212 -6.47 -3.46 21.75
C ARG A 212 -7.12 -4.85 21.82
N ALA A 213 -6.85 -5.71 20.84
CA ALA A 213 -7.63 -6.92 20.60
C ALA A 213 -9.13 -6.65 20.40
N ASP A 214 -9.48 -5.44 19.97
CA ASP A 214 -10.82 -5.07 19.50
C ASP A 214 -10.98 -5.44 18.01
N ASP A 215 -10.47 -6.62 17.62
CA ASP A 215 -10.49 -7.12 16.25
C ASP A 215 -11.74 -7.95 15.94
N SER A 216 -12.78 -7.82 16.78
CA SER A 216 -14.10 -8.38 16.51
C SER A 216 -14.49 -8.07 15.06
N PRO A 217 -14.87 -9.07 14.27
CA PRO A 217 -15.24 -8.91 12.87
C PRO A 217 -16.24 -7.77 12.62
N ALA A 218 -17.15 -7.52 13.57
CA ALA A 218 -18.13 -6.43 13.49
C ALA A 218 -17.48 -5.05 13.66
N VAL A 219 -16.57 -4.89 14.63
CA VAL A 219 -15.86 -3.63 14.90
C VAL A 219 -14.93 -3.28 13.75
N VAL A 220 -14.21 -4.27 13.25
CA VAL A 220 -13.31 -4.16 12.10
C VAL A 220 -14.08 -3.76 10.84
N ARG A 221 -15.22 -4.41 10.56
CA ARG A 221 -16.12 -4.03 9.45
C ARG A 221 -16.63 -2.61 9.58
N GLU A 222 -17.11 -2.22 10.75
CA GLU A 222 -17.64 -0.89 10.97
C GLU A 222 -16.56 0.18 10.82
N ALA A 223 -15.36 -0.06 11.37
CA ALA A 223 -14.22 0.83 11.17
C ALA A 223 -13.85 0.93 9.69
N ALA A 224 -13.81 -0.18 8.95
CA ALA A 224 -13.52 -0.17 7.51
C ALA A 224 -14.56 0.66 6.71
N ARG A 225 -15.84 0.63 7.12
CA ARG A 225 -16.94 1.44 6.54
C ARG A 225 -16.77 2.91 6.84
N GLN A 226 -16.56 3.27 8.10
CA GLN A 226 -16.39 4.66 8.53
C GLN A 226 -15.11 5.31 7.97
N LEU A 227 -14.09 4.51 7.71
CA LEU A 227 -12.81 4.96 7.17
C LEU A 227 -12.75 4.93 5.65
N SER A 228 -13.82 4.50 4.97
CA SER A 228 -13.90 4.60 3.51
C SER A 228 -14.15 6.05 3.12
N ALA A 229 -13.30 6.60 2.26
CA ALA A 229 -13.45 7.97 1.77
C ALA A 229 -14.71 8.19 0.94
N ARG A 230 -15.27 7.12 0.34
CA ARG A 230 -16.40 7.21 -0.60
C ARG A 230 -17.51 6.18 -0.34
N GLY A 231 -17.39 5.35 0.69
CA GLY A 231 -18.30 4.22 0.94
C GLY A 231 -18.31 3.17 -0.17
N GLY A 232 -19.33 2.31 -0.17
CA GLY A 232 -19.61 1.33 -1.24
C GLY A 232 -19.40 -0.15 -0.86
N ASP A 233 -19.79 -1.05 -1.77
CA ASP A 233 -19.89 -2.51 -1.53
C ASP A 233 -18.54 -3.21 -1.32
N ASP A 234 -17.42 -2.58 -1.68
CA ASP A 234 -16.08 -3.16 -1.55
C ASP A 234 -15.53 -3.12 -0.11
N VAL A 235 -16.26 -2.51 0.83
CA VAL A 235 -15.80 -2.35 2.21
C VAL A 235 -15.75 -3.68 2.97
N ASP A 236 -16.70 -4.58 2.73
CA ASP A 236 -16.76 -5.86 3.42
C ASP A 236 -15.54 -6.74 3.11
N ILE A 237 -14.94 -6.56 1.93
CA ILE A 237 -13.72 -7.28 1.51
C ILE A 237 -12.50 -6.81 2.32
N THR A 238 -12.42 -5.51 2.64
CA THR A 238 -11.27 -5.01 3.40
C THR A 238 -11.31 -5.45 4.86
N ALA A 239 -12.50 -5.59 5.42
CA ALA A 239 -12.64 -6.10 6.77
C ALA A 239 -12.22 -7.56 6.87
N GLU A 240 -12.56 -8.39 5.88
CA GLU A 240 -12.08 -9.77 5.81
C GLU A 240 -10.55 -9.86 5.62
N GLU A 241 -9.97 -9.01 4.76
CA GLU A 241 -8.51 -8.93 4.56
C GLU A 241 -7.79 -8.47 5.84
N LEU A 242 -8.40 -7.54 6.58
CA LEU A 242 -7.91 -7.06 7.86
C LEU A 242 -7.98 -8.16 8.93
N GLU A 243 -9.13 -8.83 9.09
CA GLU A 243 -9.30 -9.97 10.00
C GLU A 243 -8.25 -11.08 9.73
N GLU A 244 -7.97 -11.36 8.46
CA GLU A 244 -7.00 -12.38 8.07
C GLU A 244 -5.56 -11.96 8.35
N ALA A 245 -5.19 -10.72 8.02
CA ALA A 245 -3.88 -10.18 8.36
C ALA A 245 -3.61 -10.20 9.88
N LEU A 246 -4.63 -9.89 10.68
CA LEU A 246 -4.54 -9.94 12.14
C LEU A 246 -4.45 -11.38 12.68
N ARG A 247 -5.18 -12.31 12.07
CA ARG A 247 -5.10 -13.73 12.41
C ARG A 247 -3.71 -14.32 12.14
N GLU A 248 -3.06 -13.93 11.05
CA GLU A 248 -1.70 -14.38 10.71
C GLU A 248 -0.66 -13.93 11.76
N VAL A 249 -0.80 -12.74 12.36
CA VAL A 249 0.11 -12.27 13.43
C VAL A 249 -0.13 -12.99 14.76
N ARG A 250 -1.39 -13.34 15.05
CA ARG A 250 -1.79 -13.94 16.33
C ARG A 250 -1.67 -15.46 16.34
N ALA A 251 -1.55 -16.11 15.19
CA ALA A 251 -1.31 -17.55 15.12
C ALA A 251 0.08 -17.85 15.71
N PRO A 252 0.19 -18.74 16.70
CA PRO A 252 1.51 -19.12 17.22
C PRO A 252 2.33 -19.72 16.07
N SER A 253 3.52 -19.18 15.85
CA SER A 253 4.53 -19.81 15.01
C SER A 253 4.69 -21.25 15.48
N THR A 254 4.26 -22.19 14.66
CA THR A 254 4.41 -23.64 14.90
C THR A 254 5.78 -24.09 14.45
#